data_AF-A0A951EF57-F1
#
_entry.id   AF-A0A951EF57-F1
#
_cell.length_a   1.000
_cell.length_b   1.000
_cell.length_c   1.000
_cell.angle_alpha   90.00
_cell.angle_beta   90.00
_cell.angle_gamma   90.00
#
_symmetry.space_group_name_H-M   'P 1'
#
loop_
_entity.id
_entity.type
_entity.pdbx_description
1 polymer ?
#
loop_
_entity_poly.entity_id
_entity_poly.type
_entity_poly.pdbx_seq_one_letter_code
_entity_poly.pdbx_strand_id
1 'polypeptide(L)'
;MKSQTRRSFLVGAAAPLALAVPAWASPRCVADPKLGAALCKAYIDVKNAFQETYHARHEPGAIWIACVAVVFAIYGHVIQQPRIAEEAYGDFDKVSLDAGVSVTKALTRDWKDDDGVPFKASLEPLFDSEAPGAKFDQNALIQAVSNGDPLILVGGEHPVVLTAVAYAQKNAPDRLVAGFVFDPMPLIGPRALDIDEVVPQSAGGDLRWAVRTRIERV
;
A
#
# COMPACT_ATOMS: atom_id res chain seq x y z
N MET A 1 -38.40 56.69 2.77
CA MET A 1 -37.00 56.18 2.77
C MET A 1 -36.70 55.57 4.14
N LYS A 2 -36.57 54.25 4.24
CA LYS A 2 -36.05 53.56 5.43
C LYS A 2 -34.95 52.61 4.96
N SER A 3 -33.71 52.94 5.30
CA SER A 3 -32.52 52.13 5.03
C SER A 3 -32.46 50.99 6.04
N GLN A 4 -32.53 49.73 5.57
CA GLN A 4 -32.22 48.57 6.41
C GLN A 4 -30.82 48.06 6.06
N THR A 5 -29.94 48.19 7.03
CA THR A 5 -28.55 47.71 7.02
C THR A 5 -28.54 46.18 7.09
N ARG A 6 -28.09 45.52 6.02
CA ARG A 6 -27.84 44.07 6.02
C ARG A 6 -26.49 43.81 6.70
N ARG A 7 -26.51 43.24 7.90
CA ARG A 7 -25.32 42.66 8.54
C ARG A 7 -25.19 41.21 8.06
N SER A 8 -24.22 40.97 7.18
CA SER A 8 -23.80 39.63 6.79
C SER A 8 -23.02 39.00 7.94
N PHE A 9 -23.56 37.93 8.52
CA PHE A 9 -22.83 37.06 9.45
C PHE A 9 -21.96 36.10 8.64
N LEU A 10 -20.65 36.24 8.73
CA LEU A 10 -19.69 35.23 8.29
C LEU A 10 -19.66 34.12 9.34
N VAL A 11 -20.31 32.99 9.03
CA VAL A 11 -20.16 31.75 9.79
C VAL A 11 -18.85 31.11 9.29
N GLY A 12 -17.78 31.29 10.06
CA GLY A 12 -16.51 30.61 9.82
C GLY A 12 -16.67 29.12 10.11
N ALA A 13 -16.67 28.28 9.08
CA ALA A 13 -16.56 26.84 9.23
C ALA A 13 -15.13 26.49 9.64
N ALA A 14 -14.92 26.15 10.91
CA ALA A 14 -13.70 25.49 11.35
C ALA A 14 -13.71 24.07 10.81
N ALA A 15 -13.02 23.83 9.70
CA ALA A 15 -12.78 22.47 9.22
C ALA A 15 -11.92 21.73 10.24
N PRO A 16 -12.33 20.56 10.75
CA PRO A 16 -11.49 19.78 11.62
C PRO A 16 -10.28 19.29 10.80
N LEU A 17 -9.09 19.78 11.17
CA LEU A 17 -7.82 19.15 10.79
C LEU A 17 -7.80 17.77 11.45
N ALA A 18 -8.35 16.77 10.77
CA ALA A 18 -8.04 15.41 11.14
C ALA A 18 -6.50 15.26 11.04
N LEU A 19 -5.88 14.52 11.95
CA LEU A 19 -4.47 14.15 11.86
C LEU A 19 -4.32 12.82 11.11
N ALA A 20 -3.29 12.69 10.26
CA ALA A 20 -2.93 11.42 9.63
C ALA A 20 -2.60 10.46 10.74
N VAL A 21 -3.50 9.50 10.99
CA VAL A 21 -3.18 8.42 11.91
C VAL A 21 -2.26 7.50 11.12
N PRO A 22 -0.97 7.38 11.48
CA PRO A 22 -0.12 6.38 10.84
C PRO A 22 -0.80 5.02 11.03
N ALA A 23 -0.77 4.16 10.02
CA ALA A 23 -1.22 2.80 10.23
C ALA A 23 -0.34 2.18 11.32
N TRP A 24 -0.93 1.75 12.44
CA TRP A 24 -0.15 1.25 13.57
C TRP A 24 0.24 -0.20 13.32
N ALA A 25 1.54 -0.44 13.13
CA ALA A 25 2.12 -1.76 13.29
C ALA A 25 2.71 -1.87 14.71
N SER A 26 2.26 -2.87 15.48
CA SER A 26 2.82 -3.18 16.80
C SER A 26 3.60 -4.48 16.70
N PRO A 27 4.94 -4.44 16.45
CA PRO A 27 5.73 -5.65 16.39
C PRO A 27 5.67 -6.37 17.74
N ARG A 28 5.33 -7.67 17.71
CA ARG A 28 5.32 -8.54 18.87
C ARG A 28 6.40 -9.60 18.71
N CYS A 29 7.36 -9.61 19.62
CA CYS A 29 8.48 -10.53 19.60
C CYS A 29 8.40 -11.54 20.75
N VAL A 30 8.72 -12.79 20.46
CA VAL A 30 8.86 -13.87 21.44
C VAL A 30 10.25 -14.47 21.28
N ALA A 31 10.97 -14.66 22.39
CA ALA A 31 12.27 -15.32 22.35
C ALA A 31 12.13 -16.77 21.84
N ASP A 32 12.97 -17.17 20.89
CA ASP A 32 13.09 -18.55 20.42
C ASP A 32 14.46 -19.12 20.83
N PRO A 33 14.51 -19.92 21.91
CA PRO A 33 15.74 -20.53 22.39
C PRO A 33 16.41 -21.46 21.38
N LYS A 34 15.67 -22.04 20.43
CA LYS A 34 16.22 -22.98 19.43
C LYS A 34 16.96 -22.26 18.31
N LEU A 35 16.48 -21.07 17.93
CA LEU A 35 17.10 -20.24 16.89
C LEU A 35 18.19 -19.31 17.45
N GLY A 36 18.24 -19.14 18.78
CA GLY A 36 19.07 -18.13 19.43
C GLY A 36 18.72 -16.73 18.91
N ALA A 37 17.44 -16.49 18.66
CA ALA A 37 16.88 -15.30 18.03
C ALA A 37 15.51 -14.99 18.65
N ALA A 38 15.00 -13.77 18.46
CA ALA A 38 13.60 -13.47 18.73
C ALA A 38 12.78 -13.66 17.46
N LEU A 39 11.65 -14.36 17.54
CA LEU A 39 10.67 -14.41 16.45
C LEU A 39 9.68 -13.27 16.64
N CYS A 40 9.66 -12.36 15.69
CA CYS A 40 8.81 -11.17 15.70
C CYS A 40 7.71 -11.27 14.64
N LYS A 41 6.57 -10.65 14.93
CA LYS A 41 5.47 -10.46 13.98
C LYS A 41 5.08 -8.99 13.94
N ALA A 42 5.02 -8.42 12.76
CA ALA A 42 4.44 -7.11 12.51
C ALA A 42 3.23 -7.29 11.58
N TYR A 43 2.16 -6.53 11.83
CA TYR A 43 0.97 -6.54 10.98
C TYR A 43 0.32 -5.15 10.99
N ILE A 44 -0.33 -4.84 9.88
CA ILE A 44 -1.07 -3.61 9.63
C ILE A 44 -2.56 -3.93 9.78
N ASP A 45 -3.32 -3.03 10.42
CA ASP A 45 -4.77 -3.18 10.48
C ASP A 45 -5.39 -2.90 9.10
N VAL A 46 -6.03 -3.92 8.52
CA VAL A 46 -6.66 -3.89 7.20
C VAL A 46 -8.18 -3.88 7.27
N LYS A 47 -8.77 -3.68 8.47
CA LYS A 47 -10.22 -3.76 8.66
C LYS A 47 -11.02 -2.87 7.70
N ASN A 48 -10.52 -1.68 7.41
CA ASN A 48 -11.19 -0.73 6.52
C ASN A 48 -10.93 -1.00 5.03
N ALA A 49 -9.98 -1.87 4.70
CA ALA A 49 -9.58 -2.13 3.32
C ALA A 49 -10.25 -3.37 2.70
N PHE A 50 -10.95 -4.18 3.50
CA PHE A 50 -11.60 -5.42 3.01
C PHE A 50 -12.66 -5.18 1.94
N GLN A 51 -13.36 -4.04 1.97
CA GLN A 51 -14.41 -3.77 0.99
C GLN A 51 -13.83 -3.46 -0.39
N GLU A 52 -12.60 -2.96 -0.43
CA GLU A 52 -11.95 -2.52 -1.67
C GLU A 52 -11.64 -3.68 -2.62
N THR A 53 -11.68 -4.93 -2.19
CA THR A 53 -11.31 -6.08 -3.05
C THR A 53 -12.51 -6.81 -3.65
N TYR A 54 -13.72 -6.61 -3.14
CA TYR A 54 -14.92 -7.24 -3.70
C TYR A 54 -15.28 -6.73 -5.10
N HIS A 55 -14.76 -5.56 -5.46
CA HIS A 55 -15.07 -4.89 -6.72
C HIS A 55 -13.98 -5.06 -7.78
N ALA A 56 -12.87 -5.72 -7.44
CA ALA A 56 -11.79 -5.97 -8.38
C ALA A 56 -12.27 -6.88 -9.52
N ARG A 57 -11.68 -6.67 -10.69
CA ARG A 57 -11.81 -7.59 -11.82
C ARG A 57 -10.54 -8.43 -11.95
N HIS A 58 -10.55 -9.43 -12.83
CA HIS A 58 -9.44 -10.39 -12.94
C HIS A 58 -8.29 -9.89 -13.82
N GLU A 59 -8.47 -8.79 -14.55
CA GLU A 59 -7.44 -8.23 -15.40
C GLU A 59 -6.30 -7.61 -14.56
N PRO A 60 -5.02 -7.78 -14.96
CA PRO A 60 -3.86 -7.29 -14.20
C PRO A 60 -3.94 -5.82 -13.79
N GLY A 61 -4.41 -4.97 -14.71
CA GLY A 61 -4.62 -3.54 -14.46
C GLY A 61 -5.66 -3.27 -13.37
N ALA A 62 -6.75 -4.05 -13.33
CA ALA A 62 -7.77 -3.93 -12.30
C ALA A 62 -7.27 -4.42 -10.93
N ILE A 63 -6.51 -5.52 -10.90
CA ILE A 63 -5.88 -6.04 -9.67
C ILE A 63 -4.88 -5.01 -9.11
N TRP A 64 -4.10 -4.34 -9.96
CA TRP A 64 -3.23 -3.22 -9.57
C TRP A 64 -4.02 -2.08 -8.93
N ILE A 65 -5.08 -1.62 -9.58
CA ILE A 65 -5.91 -0.53 -9.06
C ILE A 65 -6.54 -0.93 -7.71
N ALA A 66 -6.95 -2.18 -7.56
CA ALA A 66 -7.47 -2.69 -6.31
C ALA A 66 -6.41 -2.74 -5.19
N CYS A 67 -5.15 -3.08 -5.50
CA CYS A 67 -4.03 -2.93 -4.54
C CYS A 67 -3.89 -1.48 -4.06
N VAL A 68 -3.96 -0.52 -4.98
CA VAL A 68 -3.87 0.91 -4.65
C VAL A 68 -5.03 1.34 -3.76
N ALA A 69 -6.27 0.92 -4.09
CA ALA A 69 -7.46 1.21 -3.28
C ALA A 69 -7.33 0.65 -1.86
N VAL A 70 -6.87 -0.60 -1.72
CA VAL A 70 -6.58 -1.23 -0.42
C VAL A 70 -5.57 -0.40 0.38
N VAL A 71 -4.48 0.03 -0.24
CA VAL A 71 -3.45 0.84 0.44
C VAL A 71 -4.00 2.21 0.85
N PHE A 72 -4.75 2.90 -0.01
CA PHE A 72 -5.38 4.17 0.36
C PHE A 72 -6.37 3.99 1.53
N ALA A 73 -7.18 2.93 1.50
CA ALA A 73 -8.11 2.60 2.59
C ALA A 73 -7.41 2.27 3.92
N ILE A 74 -6.24 1.62 3.88
CA ILE A 74 -5.40 1.41 5.08
C ILE A 74 -4.97 2.75 5.69
N TYR A 75 -4.66 3.75 4.87
CA TYR A 75 -4.37 5.12 5.32
C TYR A 75 -5.62 5.95 5.65
N GLY A 76 -6.81 5.37 5.55
CA GLY A 76 -8.08 6.02 5.86
C GLY A 76 -8.67 6.86 4.73
N HIS A 77 -8.20 6.68 3.49
CA HIS A 77 -8.67 7.38 2.30
C HIS A 77 -9.35 6.40 1.34
N VAL A 78 -10.67 6.27 1.42
CA VAL A 78 -11.40 5.36 0.53
C VAL A 78 -11.63 6.05 -0.82
N ILE A 79 -11.23 5.37 -1.90
CA ILE A 79 -11.47 5.83 -3.28
C ILE A 79 -11.99 4.66 -4.10
N GLN A 80 -13.10 4.87 -4.81
CA GLN A 80 -13.61 3.87 -5.75
C GLN A 80 -12.57 3.55 -6.85
N GLN A 81 -12.33 2.26 -7.07
CA GLN A 81 -11.37 1.78 -8.08
C GLN A 81 -11.54 2.44 -9.47
N PRO A 82 -12.76 2.60 -10.04
CA PRO A 82 -12.91 3.25 -11.34
C PRO A 82 -12.39 4.69 -11.35
N ARG A 83 -12.49 5.40 -10.22
CA ARG A 83 -11.97 6.77 -10.12
C ARG A 83 -10.45 6.80 -10.06
N ILE A 84 -9.82 5.85 -9.36
CA ILE A 84 -8.35 5.70 -9.40
C ILE A 84 -7.89 5.42 -10.84
N ALA A 85 -8.56 4.49 -11.52
CA ALA A 85 -8.24 4.14 -12.90
C ALA A 85 -8.38 5.33 -13.86
N GLU A 86 -9.51 6.04 -13.79
CA GLU A 86 -9.78 7.22 -14.63
C GLU A 86 -8.81 8.37 -14.35
N GLU A 87 -8.62 8.74 -13.08
CA GLU A 87 -7.80 9.90 -12.74
C GLU A 87 -6.31 9.68 -13.03
N ALA A 88 -5.77 8.49 -12.73
CA ALA A 88 -4.34 8.21 -12.88
C ALA A 88 -3.97 7.67 -14.27
N TYR A 89 -4.82 6.85 -14.88
CA TYR A 89 -4.48 6.11 -16.11
C TYR A 89 -5.44 6.39 -17.27
N GLY A 90 -6.61 6.96 -17.00
CA GLY A 90 -7.67 7.23 -17.95
C GLY A 90 -8.60 6.04 -18.24
N ASP A 91 -8.24 4.82 -17.83
CA ASP A 91 -9.09 3.61 -17.75
C ASP A 91 -8.27 2.44 -17.15
N PHE A 92 -8.92 1.34 -16.76
CA PHE A 92 -8.29 0.09 -16.33
C PHE A 92 -7.41 -0.51 -17.43
N ASP A 93 -7.87 -0.51 -18.68
CA ASP A 93 -7.16 -1.12 -19.83
C ASP A 93 -5.88 -0.37 -20.22
N LYS A 94 -5.69 0.84 -19.68
CA LYS A 94 -4.49 1.66 -19.92
C LYS A 94 -3.41 1.43 -18.87
N VAL A 95 -3.69 0.64 -17.84
CA VAL A 95 -2.70 0.25 -16.83
C VAL A 95 -1.79 -0.82 -17.43
N SER A 96 -0.52 -0.47 -17.67
CA SER A 96 0.53 -1.42 -18.03
C SER A 96 1.44 -1.66 -16.82
N LEU A 97 1.65 -2.95 -16.49
CA LEU A 97 2.56 -3.41 -15.44
C LEU A 97 3.95 -3.77 -16.00
N ASP A 98 4.26 -3.35 -17.23
CA ASP A 98 5.52 -3.68 -17.89
C ASP A 98 6.71 -2.99 -17.20
N ALA A 99 6.52 -1.77 -16.69
CA ALA A 99 7.57 -1.02 -16.01
C ALA A 99 7.05 -0.39 -14.70
N GLY A 100 7.68 -0.73 -13.57
CA GLY A 100 7.26 -0.24 -12.25
C GLY A 100 7.27 1.29 -12.13
N VAL A 101 8.25 1.96 -12.73
CA VAL A 101 8.36 3.44 -12.66
C VAL A 101 7.21 4.15 -13.40
N SER A 102 6.78 3.66 -14.57
CA SER A 102 5.73 4.32 -15.33
C SER A 102 4.38 4.18 -14.64
N VAL A 103 4.06 2.98 -14.15
CA VAL A 103 2.78 2.72 -13.47
C VAL A 103 2.67 3.45 -12.13
N THR A 104 3.75 3.53 -11.35
CA THR A 104 3.75 4.20 -10.04
C THR A 104 3.72 5.72 -10.15
N LYS A 105 4.38 6.31 -11.16
CA LYS A 105 4.42 7.76 -11.35
C LYS A 105 3.03 8.37 -11.57
N ALA A 106 2.13 7.65 -12.24
CA ALA A 106 0.75 8.08 -12.49
C ALA A 106 -0.05 8.36 -11.20
N LEU A 107 0.31 7.69 -10.10
CA LEU A 107 -0.33 7.84 -8.79
C LEU A 107 0.31 8.93 -7.93
N THR A 108 1.45 9.49 -8.35
CA THR A 108 2.14 10.56 -7.63
C THR A 108 1.49 11.91 -7.92
N ARG A 109 0.48 12.24 -7.12
CA ARG A 109 -0.38 13.42 -7.32
C ARG A 109 -1.17 13.76 -6.07
N ASP A 110 -1.84 14.90 -6.13
CA ASP A 110 -2.90 15.24 -5.18
C ASP A 110 -4.16 14.43 -5.53
N TRP A 111 -4.77 13.89 -4.48
CA TRP A 111 -5.97 13.08 -4.50
C TRP A 111 -7.02 13.71 -3.58
N LYS A 112 -8.27 13.35 -3.84
CA LYS A 112 -9.39 13.62 -2.96
C LYS A 112 -10.13 12.32 -2.76
N ASP A 113 -10.33 11.91 -1.51
CA ASP A 113 -11.09 10.70 -1.22
C ASP A 113 -12.60 10.88 -1.42
N ASP A 114 -13.36 9.80 -1.29
CA ASP A 114 -14.81 9.80 -1.49
C ASP A 114 -15.56 10.70 -0.49
N ASP A 115 -15.00 10.92 0.69
CA ASP A 115 -15.51 11.84 1.72
C ASP A 115 -15.07 13.29 1.48
N GLY A 116 -14.23 13.50 0.48
CA GLY A 116 -13.75 14.79 0.05
C GLY A 116 -12.53 15.31 0.80
N VAL A 117 -11.85 14.46 1.57
CA VAL A 117 -10.60 14.79 2.25
C VAL A 117 -9.45 14.79 1.25
N PRO A 118 -8.70 15.89 1.12
CA PRO A 118 -7.53 15.93 0.25
C PRO A 118 -6.35 15.20 0.89
N PHE A 119 -5.57 14.53 0.06
CA PHE A 119 -4.28 13.95 0.43
C PHE A 119 -3.36 13.92 -0.79
N LYS A 120 -2.07 13.73 -0.56
CA LYS A 120 -1.09 13.54 -1.62
C LYS A 120 -0.49 12.16 -1.48
N ALA A 121 -0.45 11.42 -2.58
CA ALA A 121 0.18 10.12 -2.62
C ALA A 121 1.47 10.19 -3.43
N SER A 122 2.45 9.40 -3.03
CA SER A 122 3.60 9.04 -3.87
C SER A 122 3.95 7.57 -3.66
N LEU A 123 4.41 6.91 -4.73
CA LEU A 123 4.86 5.52 -4.65
C LEU A 123 6.37 5.49 -4.86
N GLU A 124 7.07 4.92 -3.90
CA GLU A 124 8.52 4.83 -3.87
C GLU A 124 8.94 3.37 -4.11
N PRO A 125 9.75 3.09 -5.15
CA PRO A 125 10.26 1.75 -5.36
C PRO A 125 11.22 1.37 -4.24
N LEU A 126 10.97 0.24 -3.59
CA LEU A 126 11.90 -0.43 -2.69
C LEU A 126 12.74 -1.46 -3.45
N PHE A 127 12.18 -2.03 -4.51
CA PHE A 127 12.85 -2.95 -5.41
C PHE A 127 12.27 -2.84 -6.82
N ASP A 128 13.14 -2.94 -7.83
CA ASP A 128 12.79 -3.00 -9.24
C ASP A 128 13.83 -3.89 -9.93
N SER A 129 13.42 -5.05 -10.45
CA SER A 129 14.29 -6.04 -11.08
C SER A 129 14.92 -5.55 -12.37
N GLU A 130 14.34 -4.54 -13.00
CA GLU A 130 14.81 -3.97 -14.27
C GLU A 130 15.78 -2.79 -14.04
N ALA A 131 15.88 -2.31 -12.80
CA ALA A 131 16.79 -1.22 -12.46
C ALA A 131 18.28 -1.68 -12.53
N PRO A 132 19.18 -0.87 -13.11
CA PRO A 132 20.60 -1.18 -13.14
C PRO A 132 21.19 -1.40 -11.75
N GLY A 133 21.76 -2.58 -11.51
CA GLY A 133 22.35 -2.93 -10.21
C GLY A 133 21.34 -3.22 -9.10
N ALA A 134 20.09 -3.54 -9.45
CA ALA A 134 19.04 -3.92 -8.52
C ALA A 134 19.52 -4.97 -7.51
N LYS A 135 19.33 -4.66 -6.22
CA LYS A 135 19.56 -5.57 -5.11
C LYS A 135 18.31 -5.61 -4.28
N PHE A 136 17.80 -6.81 -4.06
CA PHE A 136 16.65 -7.00 -3.21
C PHE A 136 17.07 -7.04 -1.74
N ASP A 137 16.48 -6.16 -0.93
CA ASP A 137 16.69 -6.10 0.51
C ASP A 137 15.40 -6.51 1.24
N GLN A 138 15.36 -7.76 1.73
CA GLN A 138 14.23 -8.25 2.52
C GLN A 138 14.05 -7.47 3.83
N ASN A 139 15.12 -6.93 4.40
CA ASN A 139 15.05 -6.16 5.63
C ASN A 139 14.30 -4.84 5.38
N ALA A 140 14.41 -4.23 4.19
CA ALA A 140 13.61 -3.07 3.82
C ALA A 140 12.11 -3.36 3.85
N LEU A 141 11.67 -4.55 3.41
CA LEU A 141 10.26 -4.96 3.48
C LEU A 141 9.80 -5.11 4.94
N ILE A 142 10.61 -5.78 5.76
CA ILE A 142 10.32 -5.97 7.19
C ILE A 142 10.18 -4.62 7.89
N GLN A 143 11.12 -3.70 7.64
CA GLN A 143 11.09 -2.37 8.25
C GLN A 143 9.88 -1.57 7.82
N ALA A 144 9.49 -1.60 6.54
CA ALA A 144 8.31 -0.87 6.09
C ALA A 144 7.04 -1.37 6.79
N VAL A 145 6.78 -2.68 6.78
CA VAL A 145 5.60 -3.25 7.44
C VAL A 145 5.64 -3.04 8.96
N SER A 146 6.83 -3.11 9.57
CA SER A 146 7.01 -2.85 11.01
C SER A 146 6.76 -1.39 11.39
N ASN A 147 6.93 -0.46 10.45
CA ASN A 147 6.61 0.95 10.60
C ASN A 147 5.17 1.29 10.21
N GLY A 148 4.38 0.30 9.80
CA GLY A 148 2.99 0.50 9.39
C GLY A 148 2.80 0.82 7.92
N ASP A 149 3.85 0.73 7.10
CA ASP A 149 3.75 1.00 5.66
C ASP A 149 3.38 -0.29 4.90
N PRO A 150 2.17 -0.40 4.33
CA PRO A 150 1.84 -1.51 3.45
C PRO A 150 2.65 -1.39 2.15
N LEU A 151 3.03 -2.53 1.59
CA LEU A 151 3.81 -2.59 0.36
C LEU A 151 3.01 -3.29 -0.72
N ILE A 152 3.05 -2.78 -1.95
CA ILE A 152 2.53 -3.53 -3.09
C ILE A 152 3.71 -4.32 -3.66
N LEU A 153 3.58 -5.64 -3.69
CA LEU A 153 4.51 -6.57 -4.33
C LEU A 153 3.93 -6.96 -5.68
N VAL A 154 4.75 -6.97 -6.72
CA VAL A 154 4.29 -7.35 -8.06
C VAL A 154 5.14 -8.47 -8.61
N GLY A 155 4.52 -9.64 -8.73
CA GLY A 155 5.06 -10.81 -9.40
C GLY A 155 4.38 -11.01 -10.74
N GLY A 156 5.13 -10.91 -11.85
CA GLY A 156 4.56 -10.97 -13.20
C GLY A 156 3.45 -9.94 -13.42
N GLU A 157 2.20 -10.42 -13.55
CA GLU A 157 0.97 -9.65 -13.76
C GLU A 157 0.03 -9.65 -12.54
N HIS A 158 0.44 -10.23 -11.40
CA HIS A 158 -0.41 -10.36 -10.20
C HIS A 158 0.13 -9.54 -9.03
N PRO A 159 -0.29 -8.27 -8.87
CA PRO A 159 0.08 -7.47 -7.73
C PRO A 159 -0.71 -7.85 -6.46
N VAL A 160 -0.05 -7.80 -5.31
CA VAL A 160 -0.62 -8.08 -3.99
C VAL A 160 -0.11 -7.08 -2.94
N VAL A 161 -0.84 -6.91 -1.83
CA VAL A 161 -0.46 -5.96 -0.77
C VAL A 161 0.12 -6.70 0.44
N LEU A 162 1.42 -6.58 0.70
CA LEU A 162 2.05 -7.08 1.92
C LEU A 162 1.60 -6.26 3.13
N THR A 163 0.95 -6.93 4.07
CA THR A 163 0.32 -6.29 5.25
C THR A 163 0.79 -6.88 6.57
N ALA A 164 1.43 -8.05 6.56
CA ALA A 164 2.09 -8.58 7.74
C ALA A 164 3.34 -9.39 7.38
N VAL A 165 4.27 -9.42 8.33
CA VAL A 165 5.50 -10.20 8.25
C VAL A 165 5.76 -10.92 9.57
N ALA A 166 6.31 -12.12 9.48
CA ALA A 166 7.02 -12.78 10.56
C ALA A 166 8.50 -12.81 10.21
N TYR A 167 9.37 -12.47 11.16
CA TYR A 167 10.80 -12.38 10.94
C TYR A 167 11.59 -12.84 12.16
N ALA A 168 12.76 -13.41 11.91
CA ALA A 168 13.72 -13.75 12.95
C ALA A 168 14.67 -12.57 13.15
N GLN A 169 14.61 -11.98 14.33
CA GLN A 169 15.52 -10.93 14.77
C GLN A 169 16.74 -11.56 15.44
N LYS A 170 17.88 -11.47 14.75
CA LYS A 170 19.20 -11.92 15.20
C LYS A 170 20.23 -10.96 14.63
N ASN A 171 21.21 -10.53 15.44
CA ASN A 171 22.38 -9.69 15.08
C ASN A 171 22.40 -9.31 13.58
N ALA A 172 21.72 -8.21 13.24
CA ALA A 172 21.25 -7.74 11.92
C ALA A 172 22.01 -8.25 10.67
N PRO A 173 21.32 -8.42 9.51
CA PRO A 173 19.93 -8.02 9.24
C PRO A 173 18.87 -9.02 9.74
N ASP A 174 17.66 -8.54 9.97
CA ASP A 174 16.51 -9.38 10.28
C ASP A 174 16.19 -10.28 9.07
N ARG A 175 15.76 -11.52 9.35
CA ARG A 175 15.46 -12.50 8.31
C ARG A 175 13.96 -12.71 8.18
N LEU A 176 13.41 -12.51 6.99
CA LEU A 176 12.00 -12.81 6.71
C LEU A 176 11.75 -14.32 6.89
N VAL A 177 10.73 -14.66 7.66
CA VAL A 177 10.31 -16.05 7.92
C VAL A 177 9.01 -16.35 7.18
N ALA A 178 8.06 -15.41 7.19
CA ALA A 178 6.81 -15.51 6.45
C ALA A 178 6.28 -14.11 6.13
N GLY A 179 5.56 -13.99 5.01
CA GLY A 179 4.75 -12.82 4.69
C GLY A 179 3.27 -13.17 4.67
N PHE A 180 2.42 -12.19 4.88
CA PHE A 180 0.98 -12.29 4.65
C PHE A 180 0.54 -11.10 3.83
N VAL A 181 -0.19 -11.39 2.78
CA VAL A 181 -0.68 -10.41 1.83
C VAL A 181 -2.19 -10.29 1.91
N PHE A 182 -2.66 -9.12 1.51
CA PHE A 182 -4.00 -8.93 1.04
C PHE A 182 -3.98 -9.06 -0.49
N ASP A 183 -4.59 -10.12 -1.00
CA ASP A 183 -4.72 -10.38 -2.43
C ASP A 183 -6.05 -9.81 -2.92
N PRO A 184 -6.03 -8.82 -3.84
CA PRO A 184 -7.25 -8.19 -4.30
C PRO A 184 -7.97 -9.00 -5.37
N MET A 185 -7.47 -10.17 -5.78
CA MET A 185 -8.23 -11.04 -6.66
C MET A 185 -9.58 -11.40 -6.01
N PRO A 186 -10.68 -11.38 -6.79
CA PRO A 186 -12.01 -11.63 -6.24
C PRO A 186 -12.07 -12.93 -5.43
N LEU A 187 -12.64 -12.83 -4.23
CA LEU A 187 -12.83 -13.93 -3.28
C LEU A 187 -11.57 -14.52 -2.62
N ILE A 188 -10.37 -13.95 -2.83
CA ILE A 188 -9.15 -14.39 -2.14
C ILE A 188 -8.95 -13.61 -0.83
N GLY A 189 -8.63 -12.31 -0.91
CA GLY A 189 -8.40 -11.48 0.27
C GLY A 189 -7.14 -11.89 1.04
N PRO A 190 -7.16 -11.94 2.39
CA PRO A 190 -5.98 -12.26 3.18
C PRO A 190 -5.47 -13.68 2.95
N ARG A 191 -4.19 -13.83 2.60
CA ARG A 191 -3.52 -15.13 2.47
C ARG A 191 -2.05 -15.06 2.88
N ALA A 192 -1.44 -16.24 3.02
CA ALA A 192 0.02 -16.32 3.11
C ALA A 192 0.64 -15.86 1.79
N LEU A 193 1.77 -15.15 1.89
CA LEU A 193 2.61 -14.80 0.75
C LEU A 193 3.28 -16.07 0.23
N ASP A 194 3.18 -16.35 -1.06
CA ASP A 194 3.90 -17.45 -1.66
C ASP A 194 5.39 -17.09 -1.75
N ILE A 195 6.25 -18.09 -1.58
CA ILE A 195 7.69 -17.81 -1.48
C ILE A 195 8.23 -17.18 -2.78
N ASP A 196 7.70 -17.56 -3.93
CA ASP A 196 8.14 -17.05 -5.22
C ASP A 196 7.77 -15.57 -5.40
N GLU A 197 6.69 -15.10 -4.78
CA GLU A 197 6.24 -13.69 -4.81
C GLU A 197 7.16 -12.72 -4.05
N VAL A 198 8.10 -13.24 -3.24
CA VAL A 198 9.10 -12.44 -2.52
C VAL A 198 10.54 -12.75 -2.93
N VAL A 199 10.73 -13.68 -3.87
CA VAL A 199 12.04 -13.99 -4.44
C VAL A 199 12.17 -13.24 -5.77
N PRO A 200 13.23 -12.43 -5.97
CA PRO A 200 13.45 -11.73 -7.23
C PRO A 200 13.46 -12.64 -8.45
N GLN A 201 12.96 -12.15 -9.58
CA GLN A 201 12.99 -12.90 -10.84
C GLN A 201 14.41 -13.32 -11.26
N SER A 202 15.41 -12.48 -10.99
CA SER A 202 16.83 -12.80 -11.23
C SER A 202 17.38 -13.93 -10.36
N ALA A 203 16.68 -14.28 -9.28
CA ALA A 203 17.00 -15.39 -8.39
C ALA A 203 16.05 -16.60 -8.58
N GLY A 204 15.20 -16.58 -9.63
CA GLY A 204 14.31 -17.69 -9.99
C GLY A 204 12.92 -17.64 -9.33
N GLY A 205 12.54 -16.54 -8.69
CA GLY A 205 11.16 -16.31 -8.23
C GLY A 205 10.36 -15.43 -9.20
N ASP A 206 9.31 -14.80 -8.68
CA ASP A 206 8.36 -14.00 -9.48
C ASP A 206 8.48 -12.49 -9.21
N LEU A 207 9.08 -12.07 -8.09
CA LEU A 207 9.11 -10.66 -7.70
C LEU A 207 9.86 -9.82 -8.75
N ARG A 208 9.11 -8.92 -9.41
CA ARG A 208 9.65 -7.92 -10.34
C ARG A 208 9.85 -6.59 -9.64
N TRP A 209 8.89 -6.13 -8.84
CA TRP A 209 9.01 -4.86 -8.15
C TRP A 209 8.24 -4.85 -6.83
N ALA A 210 8.75 -4.06 -5.88
CA ALA A 210 8.10 -3.80 -4.60
C ALA A 210 8.06 -2.30 -4.38
N VAL A 211 6.89 -1.77 -4.07
CA VAL A 211 6.66 -0.33 -3.94
C VAL A 211 6.01 -0.01 -2.61
N ARG A 212 6.51 1.04 -1.97
CA ARG A 212 5.93 1.63 -0.77
C ARG A 212 5.08 2.83 -1.17
N THR A 213 3.89 2.94 -0.61
CA THR A 213 3.09 4.16 -0.75
C THR A 213 3.39 5.11 0.41
N ARG A 214 3.57 6.39 0.13
CA ARG A 214 3.58 7.46 1.12
C ARG A 214 2.36 8.35 0.93
N ILE A 215 1.68 8.64 2.03
CA ILE A 215 0.53 9.54 2.07
C ILE A 215 0.86 10.75 2.93
N GLU A 216 0.67 11.94 2.37
CA GLU A 216 0.80 13.24 3.03
C GLU A 216 -0.57 13.92 3.06
N ARG A 217 -0.89 14.66 4.14
CA ARG A 217 -2.09 15.50 4.16
C ARG A 217 -1.80 16.84 3.51
N VAL A 218 -2.80 17.33 2.77
CA VAL A 218 -2.77 18.61 2.05
C VAL A 218 -3.68 19.61 2.75
#